data_AF-A0A8T7H4T4-F1
#
_entry.id   AF-A0A8T7H4T4-F1
#
_cell.length_a   1.000
_cell.length_b   1.000
_cell.length_c   1.000
_cell.angle_alpha   90.00
_cell.angle_beta   90.00
_cell.angle_gamma   90.00
#
_symmetry.space_group_name_H-M   'P 1'
#
loop_
_entity.id
_entity.type
_entity.pdbx_description
1 polymer ?
#
loop_
_entity_poly.entity_id
_entity_poly.type
_entity_poly.pdbx_seq_one_letter_code
_entity_poly.pdbx_strand_id
1 'polypeptide(L)'
;MKNKVLITVFVIVLLVILIWAPWITKNYAENRVSEEFSSKWDGVMDGCGFNCDGCGIKESHRALFGYSVEIEYACGMKISSSEFKNKIDNIFVSFLSTVHGL
;
A
#
# COMPACT_ATOMS: atom_id res chain seq x y z
N MET A 1 24.46 -36.21 2.57
CA MET A 1 23.02 -36.07 2.85
C MET A 1 22.72 -34.95 3.85
N LYS A 2 23.44 -34.87 4.99
CA LYS A 2 23.25 -33.79 6.01
C LYS A 2 23.26 -32.36 5.44
N ASN A 3 24.22 -32.03 4.56
CA ASN A 3 24.31 -30.67 3.99
C ASN A 3 23.13 -30.32 3.08
N LYS A 4 22.55 -31.29 2.35
CA LYS A 4 21.39 -31.04 1.49
C LYS A 4 20.14 -30.73 2.34
N VAL A 5 19.94 -31.47 3.43
CA VAL A 5 18.82 -31.23 4.36
C VAL A 5 18.95 -29.86 5.02
N LEU A 6 20.16 -29.48 5.45
CA LEU A 6 20.40 -28.16 6.04
C LEU A 6 20.06 -27.02 5.07
N ILE A 7 20.49 -27.14 3.81
CA ILE A 7 20.20 -26.15 2.77
C ILE A 7 18.69 -26.06 2.51
N THR A 8 18.01 -27.20 2.41
CA THR A 8 16.55 -27.22 2.21
C THR A 8 15.80 -26.51 3.34
N VAL A 9 16.16 -26.81 4.60
CA VAL A 9 15.55 -26.14 5.76
C VAL A 9 15.81 -24.64 5.73
N PHE A 10 17.04 -24.23 5.40
CA PHE A 10 17.40 -22.82 5.30
C PHE A 10 16.58 -22.08 4.22
N VAL A 11 16.39 -22.68 3.05
CA VAL A 11 15.58 -22.10 1.97
C VAL A 11 14.11 -21.97 2.40
N ILE A 12 13.55 -22.98 3.08
CA ILE A 12 12.17 -22.93 3.57
C ILE A 12 12.00 -21.78 4.59
N VAL A 13 12.93 -21.64 5.52
CA VAL A 13 12.90 -20.55 6.52
C VAL A 13 12.96 -19.19 5.83
N LEU A 14 13.84 -19.01 4.84
CA LEU A 14 13.90 -17.78 4.07
C LEU A 14 12.59 -17.48 3.35
N LEU A 15 11.96 -18.48 2.71
CA LEU A 15 10.68 -18.30 2.04
C LEU A 15 9.57 -17.87 3.01
N VAL A 16 9.51 -18.47 4.21
CA VAL A 16 8.53 -18.10 5.24
C VAL A 16 8.75 -16.65 5.70
N ILE A 17 10.01 -16.23 5.89
CA ILE A 17 10.35 -14.86 6.26
C ILE A 17 9.92 -13.88 5.16
N LEU A 18 10.13 -14.21 3.88
CA LEU A 18 9.72 -13.37 2.75
C LEU A 18 8.19 -13.29 2.62
N ILE A 19 7.48 -14.39 2.81
CA ILE A 19 6.01 -14.44 2.75
C ILE A 19 5.40 -13.58 3.86
N TRP A 20 5.94 -13.68 5.08
CA TRP A 20 5.42 -12.92 6.21
C TRP A 20 5.87 -11.45 6.20
N ALA A 21 7.05 -11.17 5.64
CA ALA A 21 7.65 -9.85 5.53
C ALA A 21 7.62 -9.05 6.85
N PRO A 22 8.28 -9.51 7.93
CA PRO A 22 8.22 -8.92 9.27
C PRO A 22 8.41 -7.41 9.33
N TRP A 23 9.27 -6.89 8.47
CA TRP A 23 9.68 -5.48 8.43
C TRP A 23 8.61 -4.57 7.83
N ILE A 24 7.67 -5.10 7.05
CA ILE A 24 6.51 -4.33 6.60
C ILE A 24 5.47 -4.41 7.71
N THR A 25 5.36 -3.34 8.50
CA THR A 25 4.31 -3.18 9.51
C THR A 25 3.10 -2.45 8.91
N LYS A 26 1.94 -2.53 9.58
CA LYS A 26 0.75 -1.76 9.19
C LYS A 26 1.07 -0.27 8.99
N ASN A 27 1.65 0.36 10.03
CA ASN A 27 2.01 1.78 9.99
C ASN A 27 3.02 2.11 8.88
N TYR A 28 3.99 1.21 8.63
CA TYR A 28 4.93 1.39 7.53
C TYR A 28 4.22 1.36 6.16
N ALA A 29 3.34 0.39 5.93
CA ALA A 29 2.59 0.28 4.68
C ALA A 29 1.69 1.50 4.45
N GLU A 30 0.96 1.92 5.49
CA GLU A 30 0.09 3.09 5.47
C GLU A 30 0.85 4.39 5.12
N ASN A 31 1.99 4.62 5.78
CA ASN A 31 2.86 5.76 5.49
C ASN A 31 3.40 5.70 4.06
N ARG A 32 3.89 4.53 3.63
CA ARG A 32 4.45 4.36 2.29
C ARG A 32 3.41 4.62 1.20
N VAL A 33 2.17 4.18 1.38
CA VAL A 33 1.06 4.47 0.45
C VAL A 33 0.75 5.95 0.42
N SER A 34 0.67 6.61 1.58
CA SER A 34 0.37 8.05 1.65
C SER A 34 1.45 8.90 1.00
N GLU A 35 2.73 8.56 1.23
CA GLU A 35 3.88 9.21 0.62
C GLU A 35 3.89 9.04 -0.90
N GLU A 36 3.71 7.80 -1.39
CA GLU A 36 3.71 7.52 -2.82
C GLU A 36 2.52 8.18 -3.53
N PHE A 37 1.33 8.13 -2.91
CA PHE A 37 0.14 8.80 -3.43
C PHE A 37 0.36 10.32 -3.52
N SER A 38 0.88 10.93 -2.45
CA SER A 38 1.16 12.38 -2.42
C SER A 38 2.20 12.76 -3.46
N SER A 39 3.28 11.98 -3.58
CA SER A 39 4.34 12.17 -4.58
C SER A 39 3.79 12.06 -6.01
N LYS A 40 2.88 11.12 -6.27
CA LYS A 40 2.28 10.92 -7.60
C LYS A 40 1.44 12.12 -8.06
N TRP A 41 0.80 12.83 -7.13
CA TRP A 41 -0.08 13.95 -7.42
C TRP A 41 0.54 15.32 -7.12
N ASP A 42 1.79 15.36 -6.66
CA ASP A 42 2.51 16.60 -6.39
C ASP A 42 2.68 17.42 -7.68
N GLY A 43 2.31 18.70 -7.61
CA GLY A 43 2.34 19.61 -8.76
C GLY A 43 1.29 19.36 -9.85
N VAL A 44 0.39 18.38 -9.70
CA VAL A 44 -0.69 18.12 -10.69
C VAL A 44 -1.90 19.00 -10.39
N MET A 45 -2.20 19.96 -11.27
CA MET A 45 -3.27 20.95 -11.06
C MET A 45 -4.68 20.36 -10.88
N ASP A 46 -5.00 19.30 -11.63
CA ASP A 46 -6.27 18.56 -11.53
C ASP A 46 -6.02 17.16 -10.93
N GLY A 47 -5.19 17.12 -9.89
CA GLY A 47 -4.75 15.89 -9.25
C GLY A 47 -5.79 15.27 -8.33
N CYS A 48 -5.40 14.16 -7.70
CA CYS A 48 -6.20 13.51 -6.66
C CYS A 48 -5.61 13.77 -5.28
N GLY A 49 -6.47 13.78 -4.26
CA GLY A 49 -6.11 14.13 -2.90
C GLY A 49 -7.00 13.44 -1.86
N PHE A 50 -6.47 13.36 -0.64
CA PHE A 50 -7.24 12.95 0.55
C PHE A 50 -8.01 14.12 1.19
N ASN A 51 -8.15 15.25 0.49
CA ASN A 51 -8.78 16.49 0.95
C ASN A 51 -10.31 16.50 0.83
N CYS A 52 -10.95 15.36 1.10
CA CYS A 52 -12.40 15.18 1.11
C CYS A 52 -12.86 14.63 2.46
N ASP A 53 -14.14 14.85 2.80
CA ASP A 53 -14.71 14.40 4.06
C ASP A 53 -14.64 12.88 4.16
N GLY A 54 -13.89 12.40 5.15
CA GLY A 54 -13.67 10.98 5.38
C GLY A 54 -12.53 10.36 4.57
N CYS A 55 -11.94 11.03 3.59
CA CYS A 55 -10.87 10.47 2.75
C CYS A 55 -9.57 10.21 3.50
N GLY A 56 -8.72 9.37 2.91
CA GLY A 56 -7.49 8.84 3.48
C GLY A 56 -7.50 7.32 3.55
N ILE A 57 -6.71 6.77 4.47
CA ILE A 57 -6.60 5.33 4.67
C ILE A 57 -7.83 4.80 5.43
N LYS A 58 -8.44 3.75 4.90
CA LYS A 58 -9.65 3.14 5.45
C LYS A 58 -9.37 1.87 6.21
N GLU A 59 -8.64 0.97 5.57
CA GLU A 59 -8.31 -0.32 6.13
C GLU A 59 -6.94 -0.75 5.66
N SER A 60 -6.24 -1.49 6.51
CA SER A 60 -4.97 -2.12 6.13
C SER A 60 -4.90 -3.48 6.76
N HIS A 61 -4.66 -4.50 5.94
CA HIS A 61 -4.55 -5.88 6.38
C HIS A 61 -3.31 -6.55 5.78
N ARG A 62 -2.82 -7.56 6.50
CA ARG A 62 -1.64 -8.30 6.05
C ARG A 62 -2.00 -9.21 4.89
N ALA A 63 -1.14 -9.24 3.88
CA ALA A 63 -1.28 -10.07 2.70
C ALA A 63 -0.02 -10.94 2.53
N LEU A 64 -0.09 -11.96 1.67
CA LEU A 64 1.11 -12.72 1.31
C LEU A 64 2.11 -11.76 0.66
N PHE A 65 3.35 -11.78 1.14
CA PHE A 65 4.44 -10.94 0.64
C PHE A 65 4.20 -9.43 0.83
N GLY A 66 3.42 -8.99 1.82
CA GLY A 66 3.21 -7.56 2.04
C GLY A 66 1.96 -7.17 2.83
N TYR A 67 1.40 -6.03 2.46
CA TYR A 67 0.17 -5.45 3.02
C TYR A 67 -0.74 -4.93 1.91
N SER A 68 -2.04 -5.09 2.09
CA SER A 68 -3.06 -4.41 1.30
C SER A 68 -3.58 -3.23 2.12
N VAL A 69 -3.68 -2.06 1.49
CA VAL A 69 -4.11 -0.80 2.09
C VAL A 69 -5.24 -0.24 1.23
N GLU A 70 -6.42 -0.14 1.80
CA GLU A 70 -7.56 0.52 1.18
C GLU A 70 -7.48 2.02 1.43
N ILE A 71 -7.54 2.80 0.36
CA ILE A 71 -7.57 4.26 0.40
C ILE A 71 -8.86 4.79 -0.22
N GLU A 72 -9.36 5.89 0.33
CA GLU A 72 -10.44 6.68 -0.26
C GLU A 72 -9.91 8.08 -0.59
N TYR A 73 -10.18 8.56 -1.81
CA TYR A 73 -9.71 9.86 -2.29
C TYR A 73 -10.69 10.52 -3.26
N ALA A 74 -10.52 11.81 -3.50
CA ALA A 74 -11.23 12.55 -4.53
C ALA A 74 -10.24 13.13 -5.55
N CYS A 75 -10.73 13.41 -6.76
CA CYS A 75 -9.92 14.00 -7.82
C CYS A 75 -10.57 15.27 -8.37
N GLY A 76 -9.71 16.18 -8.78
CA GLY A 76 -10.03 17.38 -9.51
C GLY A 76 -10.50 18.55 -8.66
N MET A 77 -10.70 19.70 -9.31
CA MET A 77 -11.10 20.94 -8.65
C MET A 77 -12.57 20.92 -8.19
N LYS A 78 -12.85 21.49 -7.02
CA LYS A 78 -14.20 21.63 -6.45
C LYS A 78 -15.05 22.56 -7.31
N ILE A 79 -15.76 22.02 -8.27
CA ILE A 79 -16.80 22.73 -8.99
C ILE A 79 -18.06 22.68 -8.11
N SER A 80 -18.58 23.85 -7.76
CA SER A 80 -19.68 23.99 -6.78
C SER A 80 -20.86 23.08 -7.11
N SER A 81 -21.40 22.42 -6.07
CA SER A 81 -22.68 21.70 -6.02
C SER A 81 -22.79 20.27 -6.56
N SER A 82 -21.78 19.71 -7.23
CA SER A 82 -21.77 18.26 -7.50
C SER A 82 -20.96 17.52 -6.45
N GLU A 83 -21.60 16.54 -5.78
CA GLU A 83 -20.96 15.61 -4.85
C GLU A 83 -19.67 15.06 -5.47
N PHE A 84 -18.52 15.28 -4.81
CA PHE A 84 -17.30 14.59 -5.18
C PHE A 84 -17.58 13.10 -5.05
N LYS A 85 -17.47 12.36 -6.15
CA LYS A 85 -17.54 10.90 -6.07
C LYS A 85 -16.22 10.42 -5.50
N ASN A 86 -16.23 10.07 -4.23
CA ASN A 86 -15.11 9.41 -3.60
C ASN A 86 -14.77 8.13 -4.37
N LYS A 87 -13.47 7.92 -4.59
CA LYS A 87 -12.92 6.72 -5.18
C LYS A 87 -12.28 5.89 -4.09
N ILE A 88 -12.51 4.58 -4.12
CA ILE A 88 -11.91 3.63 -3.20
C ILE A 88 -11.02 2.72 -4.03
N ASP A 89 -9.74 2.65 -3.68
CA ASP A 89 -8.76 1.77 -4.31
C ASP A 89 -8.03 0.93 -3.27
N ASN A 90 -7.64 -0.28 -3.69
CA ASN A 90 -6.86 -1.20 -2.89
C ASN A 90 -5.41 -1.22 -3.38
N ILE A 91 -4.50 -0.75 -2.53
CA ILE A 91 -3.09 -0.54 -2.84
C ILE A 91 -2.25 -1.62 -2.16
N PHE A 92 -1.35 -2.25 -2.91
CA PHE A 92 -0.49 -3.31 -2.37
C PHE A 92 0.95 -2.81 -2.14
N VAL A 93 1.42 -2.91 -0.90
CA VAL A 93 2.82 -2.67 -0.52
C VAL A 93 3.53 -4.01 -0.39
N SER A 94 4.51 -4.25 -1.27
CA SER A 94 5.26 -5.51 -1.27
C SER A 94 6.27 -5.60 -0.13
N PHE A 95 6.77 -6.81 0.11
CA PHE A 95 7.91 -7.09 0.98
C PHE A 95 9.20 -6.39 0.55
N LEU A 96 9.27 -5.88 -0.69
CA LEU A 96 10.37 -5.06 -1.20
C LEU A 96 10.10 -3.55 -1.06
N SER A 97 9.05 -3.16 -0.33
CA SER A 97 8.63 -1.76 -0.13
C SER A 97 8.17 -1.04 -1.40
N THR A 98 7.82 -1.77 -2.46
CA THR A 98 7.24 -1.22 -3.67
C THR A 98 5.72 -1.12 -3.55
N VAL A 99 5.15 -0.05 -4.10
CA VAL A 99 3.71 0.23 -4.04
C VAL A 99 3.07 -0.07 -5.41
N HIS A 100 1.96 -0.78 -5.42
CA HIS A 100 1.24 -1.18 -6.64
C HIS A 100 -0.23 -0.80 -6.56
N GLY A 101 -0.82 -0.45 -7.70
CA GLY A 101 -2.24 -0.07 -7.79
C GLY A 101 -2.48 1.43 -7.64
N LEU A 102 -1.42 2.24 -7.52
CA LEU A 102 -1.50 3.71 -7.55
C LEU A 102 -1.47 4.27 -8.96
#